data_AF-A0A6J2Y6J1-F1
#
_entry.id   AF-A0A6J2Y6J1-F1
#
_cell.length_a   1.000
_cell.length_b   1.000
_cell.length_c   1.000
_cell.angle_alpha   90.00
_cell.angle_beta   90.00
_cell.angle_gamma   90.00
#
_symmetry.space_group_name_H-M   'P 1'
#
loop_
_entity.id
_entity.type
_entity.pdbx_description
1 polymer ?
#
loop_
_entity_poly.entity_id
_entity_poly.type
_entity_poly.pdbx_seq_one_letter_code
_entity_poly.pdbx_strand_id
1 'polypeptide(L)'
;MLIMGALFNCLDPVLSVAAALDFKDGFQLSATDQGAADRAKDRLANRCNSDHLVMHFAIRGFETASNPSAFCWEYFLSAPILRLLTDMRKQFATLLYDMKFIADPNPRSKANNLNSNNLSLVKAVICSGLYPNVAIMKTNKLGKPLFLRSVLHERMKFHPKSILCRAVAVTNSLVVYYQRLKSSSLYIHDATIVYPLPLVFFGDQFCRIHESDFSGVSINGTMRFRCSESTSAVIAKLRNRINSILEHKASHPGPIDWTVSSSEVMVLRAIMEMITSEDMEDLDLSDYEDD
;
A
#
# COMPACT_ATOMS: atom_id res chain seq x y z
N MET A 1 1.62 9.67 -3.27
CA MET A 1 1.69 8.84 -2.03
C MET A 1 1.68 9.66 -0.75
N LEU A 2 2.72 10.46 -0.43
CA LEU A 2 2.81 11.21 0.84
C LEU A 2 1.60 12.12 1.12
N ILE A 3 1.18 12.91 0.11
CA ILE A 3 -0.01 13.77 0.20
C ILE A 3 -1.27 12.95 0.53
N MET A 4 -1.45 11.79 -0.11
CA MET A 4 -2.59 10.91 0.17
C MET A 4 -2.51 10.33 1.59
N GLY A 5 -1.30 9.99 2.07
CA GLY A 5 -1.09 9.56 3.46
C GLY A 5 -1.46 10.63 4.49
N ALA A 6 -1.19 11.90 4.18
CA ALA A 6 -1.64 13.03 5.00
C ALA A 6 -3.16 13.20 4.95
N LEU A 7 -3.77 13.18 3.75
CA LEU A 7 -5.22 13.32 3.57
C LEU A 7 -6.00 12.21 4.30
N PHE A 8 -5.55 10.95 4.18
CA PHE A 8 -6.17 9.79 4.79
C PHE A 8 -5.73 9.51 6.23
N ASN A 9 -4.90 10.37 6.83
CA ASN A 9 -4.46 10.25 8.22
C ASN A 9 -3.80 8.89 8.56
N CYS A 10 -2.99 8.38 7.62
CA CYS A 10 -2.27 7.12 7.74
C CYS A 10 -0.75 7.31 7.51
N LEU A 11 -0.19 8.38 8.07
CA LEU A 11 1.07 8.96 7.61
C LEU A 11 2.32 8.14 7.99
N ASP A 12 2.41 7.63 9.20
CA ASP A 12 3.55 6.88 9.75
C ASP A 12 4.01 5.72 8.84
N PRO A 13 3.13 4.77 8.46
CA PRO A 13 3.52 3.72 7.53
C PRO A 13 3.83 4.23 6.12
N VAL A 14 3.12 5.26 5.65
CA VAL A 14 3.36 5.84 4.33
C VAL A 14 4.74 6.53 4.25
N LEU A 15 5.17 7.20 5.32
CA LEU A 15 6.51 7.78 5.43
C LEU A 15 7.59 6.68 5.43
N SER A 16 7.36 5.57 6.15
CA SER A 16 8.26 4.42 6.15
C SER A 16 8.45 3.84 4.75
N VAL A 17 7.34 3.66 4.02
CA VAL A 17 7.37 3.14 2.65
C VAL A 17 8.09 4.12 1.73
N ALA A 18 7.75 5.42 1.79
CA ALA A 18 8.40 6.44 0.97
C ALA A 18 9.92 6.47 1.17
N ALA A 19 10.38 6.44 2.43
CA ALA A 19 11.81 6.47 2.74
C ALA A 19 12.54 5.22 2.22
N ALA A 20 11.94 4.04 2.36
CA ALA A 20 12.53 2.80 1.87
C ALA A 20 12.62 2.75 0.34
N LEU A 21 11.62 3.30 -0.36
CA LEU A 21 11.60 3.39 -1.84
C LEU A 21 12.60 4.42 -2.39
N ASP A 22 12.82 5.52 -1.66
CA ASP A 22 13.72 6.60 -2.06
C ASP A 22 15.21 6.24 -1.88
N PHE A 23 15.53 5.39 -0.89
CA PHE A 23 16.90 4.96 -0.61
C PHE A 23 17.17 3.48 -0.91
N LYS A 24 16.84 2.60 0.04
CA LYS A 24 16.88 1.14 -0.09
C LYS A 24 16.24 0.48 1.12
N ASP A 25 15.93 -0.81 0.97
CA ASP A 25 15.53 -1.65 2.10
C ASP A 25 16.67 -1.87 3.11
N GLY A 26 16.28 -2.18 4.35
CA GLY A 26 17.19 -2.36 5.48
C GLY A 26 17.72 -3.79 5.64
N PHE A 27 17.29 -4.74 4.81
CA PHE A 27 17.64 -6.15 4.98
C PHE A 27 19.03 -6.45 4.45
N GLN A 28 19.81 -7.18 5.24
CA GLN A 28 21.13 -7.66 4.89
C GLN A 28 21.04 -9.15 4.54
N LEU A 29 21.59 -9.51 3.37
CA LEU A 29 21.77 -10.93 3.04
C LEU A 29 23.16 -11.35 3.53
N SER A 30 23.24 -12.39 4.35
CA SER A 30 24.45 -13.21 4.46
C SER A 30 24.33 -14.39 3.49
N ALA A 31 25.39 -14.70 2.75
CA ALA A 31 25.38 -15.81 1.80
C ALA A 31 25.18 -17.17 2.48
N THR A 32 25.46 -17.27 3.78
CA THR A 32 25.31 -18.48 4.59
C THR A 32 23.90 -18.71 5.12
N ASP A 33 23.12 -17.66 5.39
CA ASP A 33 21.87 -17.78 6.16
C ASP A 33 20.62 -17.28 5.42
N GLN A 34 20.64 -17.34 4.08
CA GLN A 34 19.54 -16.87 3.22
C GLN A 34 18.16 -17.39 3.67
N GLY A 35 18.06 -18.69 3.96
CA GLY A 35 16.80 -19.29 4.42
C GLY A 35 16.34 -18.81 5.80
N ALA A 36 17.27 -18.47 6.71
CA ALA A 36 16.92 -17.90 8.01
C ALA A 36 16.47 -16.45 7.88
N ALA A 37 17.14 -15.66 7.03
CA ALA A 37 16.77 -14.29 6.71
C ALA A 37 15.38 -14.22 6.06
N ASP A 38 15.11 -15.11 5.10
CA ASP A 38 13.80 -15.21 4.45
C ASP A 38 12.69 -15.53 5.48
N ARG A 39 12.92 -16.50 6.37
CA ARG A 39 11.96 -16.81 7.45
C ARG A 39 11.77 -15.64 8.42
N ALA A 40 12.83 -14.91 8.74
CA ALA A 40 12.73 -13.74 9.63
C ALA A 40 11.93 -12.61 9.00
N LYS A 41 12.16 -12.34 7.71
CA LYS A 41 11.38 -11.38 6.93
C LYS A 41 9.90 -11.79 6.82
N ASP A 42 9.63 -13.08 6.59
CA ASP A 42 8.26 -13.61 6.52
C ASP A 42 7.54 -13.50 7.88
N ARG A 43 8.25 -13.73 9.01
CA ARG A 43 7.71 -13.48 10.37
C ARG A 43 7.37 -12.00 10.58
N LEU A 44 8.30 -11.11 10.22
CA LEU A 44 8.11 -9.66 10.37
C LEU A 44 6.96 -9.14 9.50
N ALA A 45 6.75 -9.74 8.33
CA ALA A 45 5.67 -9.38 7.42
C ALA A 45 4.27 -9.64 8.00
N ASN A 46 4.13 -10.56 8.96
CA ASN A 46 2.86 -10.90 9.60
C ASN A 46 1.69 -11.07 8.61
N ARG A 47 1.92 -11.82 7.51
CA ARG A 47 0.93 -12.08 6.45
C ARG A 47 0.33 -10.82 5.79
N CYS A 48 1.00 -9.66 5.86
CA CYS A 48 0.47 -8.42 5.26
C CYS A 48 0.47 -8.40 3.72
N ASN A 49 1.11 -9.38 3.06
CA ASN A 49 1.20 -9.49 1.60
C ASN A 49 1.74 -8.21 0.91
N SER A 50 2.74 -7.57 1.52
CA SER A 50 3.29 -6.30 1.06
C SER A 50 4.75 -6.11 1.49
N ASP A 51 5.69 -6.21 0.54
CA ASP A 51 7.13 -5.92 0.80
C ASP A 51 7.32 -4.52 1.37
N HIS A 52 6.54 -3.56 0.89
CA HIS A 52 6.55 -2.18 1.34
C HIS A 52 6.17 -2.05 2.82
N LEU A 53 5.10 -2.73 3.28
CA LEU A 53 4.70 -2.71 4.69
C LEU A 53 5.70 -3.43 5.59
N VAL A 54 6.43 -4.44 5.10
CA VAL A 54 7.49 -5.07 5.89
C VAL A 54 8.53 -4.04 6.32
N MET A 55 8.87 -3.07 5.48
CA MET A 55 9.79 -1.99 5.84
C MET A 55 9.24 -1.08 6.93
N HIS A 56 7.93 -0.82 6.94
CA HIS A 56 7.30 -0.12 8.07
C HIS A 56 7.45 -0.91 9.36
N PHE A 57 7.17 -2.22 9.35
CA PHE A 57 7.31 -3.06 10.55
C PHE A 57 8.76 -3.15 11.03
N ALA A 58 9.73 -3.22 10.11
CA ALA A 58 11.15 -3.19 10.44
C ALA A 58 11.56 -1.90 11.16
N ILE A 59 11.16 -0.76 10.60
CA ILE A 59 11.46 0.55 11.19
C ILE A 59 10.76 0.71 12.53
N ARG A 60 9.47 0.35 12.63
CA ARG A 60 8.71 0.41 13.87
C ARG A 60 9.30 -0.46 14.96
N GLY A 61 9.60 -1.72 14.64
CA GLY A 61 10.23 -2.65 15.57
C GLY A 61 11.57 -2.13 16.07
N PHE A 62 12.39 -1.57 15.18
CA PHE A 62 13.66 -0.95 15.55
C PHE A 62 13.50 0.27 16.48
N GLU A 63 12.50 1.11 16.26
CA GLU A 63 12.22 2.28 17.12
C GLU A 63 11.66 1.90 18.49
N THR A 64 10.93 0.80 18.59
CA THR A 64 10.28 0.36 19.84
C THR A 64 11.06 -0.69 20.61
N ALA A 65 12.06 -1.32 20.00
CA ALA A 65 12.86 -2.35 20.66
C ALA A 65 13.66 -1.76 21.82
N SER A 66 13.63 -2.45 22.97
CA SER A 66 14.50 -2.13 24.11
C SER A 66 15.98 -2.31 23.78
N ASN A 67 16.30 -3.28 22.91
CA ASN A 67 17.64 -3.51 22.37
C ASN A 67 17.59 -3.52 20.83
N PRO A 68 17.79 -2.36 20.18
CA PRO A 68 17.74 -2.26 18.72
C PRO A 68 18.79 -3.12 18.01
N SER A 69 19.94 -3.38 18.65
CA SER A 69 20.99 -4.24 18.09
C SER A 69 20.54 -5.70 18.04
N ALA A 70 19.91 -6.20 19.10
CA ALA A 70 19.35 -7.55 19.13
C ALA A 70 18.21 -7.72 18.11
N PHE A 71 17.33 -6.72 18.00
CA PHE A 71 16.27 -6.71 16.97
C PHE A 71 16.86 -6.73 15.55
N CYS A 72 17.89 -5.92 15.29
CA CYS A 72 18.57 -5.93 14.00
C CYS A 72 19.19 -7.29 13.68
N TRP A 73 19.82 -7.93 14.67
CA TRP A 73 20.39 -9.27 14.51
C TRP A 73 19.31 -10.32 14.21
N GLU A 74 18.21 -10.32 14.94
CA GLU A 74 17.10 -11.27 14.78
C GLU A 74 16.47 -11.22 13.38
N TYR A 75 16.32 -10.02 12.82
CA TYR A 75 15.64 -9.79 11.55
C TYR A 75 16.59 -9.51 10.37
N PHE A 76 17.90 -9.69 10.56
CA PHE A 76 18.93 -9.45 9.54
C PHE A 76 18.84 -8.02 8.97
N LEU A 77 18.71 -7.03 9.86
CA LEU A 77 18.55 -5.62 9.50
C LEU A 77 19.83 -4.82 9.76
N SER A 78 20.06 -3.79 8.95
CA SER A 78 21.15 -2.86 9.13
C SER A 78 20.74 -1.66 10.00
N ALA A 79 21.22 -1.62 11.24
CA ALA A 79 20.94 -0.49 12.15
C ALA A 79 21.32 0.89 11.58
N PRO A 80 22.43 1.07 10.84
CA PRO A 80 22.71 2.34 10.15
C PRO A 80 21.67 2.72 9.10
N ILE A 81 21.19 1.75 8.30
CA ILE A 81 20.15 2.01 7.30
C ILE A 81 18.84 2.38 8.00
N LEU A 82 18.42 1.64 9.03
CA LEU A 82 17.18 1.95 9.74
C LEU A 82 17.20 3.33 10.40
N ARG A 83 18.34 3.75 10.97
CA ARG A 83 18.50 5.13 11.47
C ARG A 83 18.32 6.17 10.37
N LEU A 84 18.97 5.97 9.22
CA LEU A 84 18.82 6.86 8.07
C LEU A 84 17.36 6.94 7.59
N LEU A 85 16.68 5.80 7.45
CA LEU A 85 15.27 5.76 7.07
C LEU A 85 14.37 6.47 8.09
N THR A 86 14.65 6.34 9.39
CA THR A 86 13.95 7.10 10.44
C THR A 86 14.18 8.61 10.31
N ASP A 87 15.38 9.04 9.95
CA ASP A 87 15.65 10.48 9.74
C ASP A 87 14.99 11.01 8.47
N MET A 88 14.95 10.23 7.38
CA MET A 88 14.20 10.58 6.17
C MET A 88 12.70 10.72 6.45
N ARG A 89 12.11 9.84 7.28
CA ARG A 89 10.71 9.97 7.72
C ARG A 89 10.45 11.31 8.41
N LYS A 90 11.36 11.75 9.28
CA LYS A 90 11.26 13.07 9.94
C LYS A 90 11.36 14.20 8.92
N GLN A 91 12.29 14.12 7.96
CA GLN A 91 12.43 15.14 6.91
C GLN A 91 11.16 15.27 6.07
N PHE A 92 10.59 14.16 5.61
CA PHE A 92 9.32 14.17 4.87
C PHE A 92 8.16 14.73 5.70
N ALA A 93 8.07 14.38 6.99
CA ALA A 93 7.06 14.93 7.88
C ALA A 93 7.23 16.45 8.09
N THR A 94 8.46 16.93 8.30
CA THR A 94 8.76 18.37 8.38
C THR A 94 8.35 19.09 7.10
N LEU A 95 8.68 18.55 5.91
CA LEU A 95 8.28 19.15 4.64
C LEU A 95 6.74 19.24 4.50
N LEU A 96 6.02 18.18 4.87
CA LEU A 96 4.54 18.19 4.86
C LEU A 96 3.96 19.19 5.86
N TYR A 97 4.59 19.35 7.03
CA TYR A 97 4.19 20.32 8.04
C TYR A 97 4.43 21.76 7.58
N ASP A 98 5.57 22.02 6.95
CA ASP A 98 5.91 23.33 6.39
C ASP A 98 4.93 23.71 5.27
N MET A 99 4.55 22.75 4.43
CA MET A 99 3.50 22.88 3.42
C MET A 99 2.07 22.86 4.00
N LYS A 100 1.90 22.79 5.33
CA LYS A 100 0.59 22.79 6.03
C LYS A 100 -0.35 21.64 5.66
N PHE A 101 0.17 20.51 5.20
CA PHE A 101 -0.63 19.30 4.96
C PHE A 101 -0.90 18.49 6.23
N ILE A 102 -0.07 18.66 7.27
CA ILE A 102 -0.17 17.94 8.53
C ILE A 102 -0.07 18.91 9.71
N ALA A 103 -0.65 18.54 10.86
CA ALA A 103 -0.74 19.40 12.02
C ALA A 103 0.50 19.36 12.94
N ASP A 104 1.30 18.30 12.82
CA ASP A 104 2.44 18.02 13.70
C ASP A 104 3.58 17.39 12.87
N PRO A 105 4.82 17.90 12.93
CA PRO A 105 5.95 17.35 12.18
C PRO A 105 6.45 16.00 12.72
N ASN A 106 5.98 15.53 13.88
CA ASN A 106 6.33 14.22 14.40
C ASN A 106 5.67 13.10 13.55
N PRO A 107 6.45 12.21 12.91
CA PRO A 107 5.92 11.09 12.12
C PRO A 107 4.93 10.21 12.88
N ARG A 108 5.07 10.10 14.20
CA ARG A 108 4.25 9.26 15.09
C ARG A 108 3.10 10.01 15.77
N SER A 109 2.86 11.28 15.42
CA SER A 109 1.79 12.06 16.03
C SER A 109 0.44 11.42 15.78
N LYS A 110 -0.38 11.27 16.83
CA LYS A 110 -1.73 10.70 16.71
C LYS A 110 -2.62 11.52 15.76
N ALA A 111 -2.40 12.84 15.69
CA ALA A 111 -3.16 13.74 14.83
C ALA A 111 -3.02 13.43 13.33
N ASN A 112 -1.95 12.73 12.93
CA ASN A 112 -1.67 12.38 11.53
C ASN A 112 -1.84 10.87 11.23
N ASN A 113 -2.29 10.09 12.23
CA ASN A 113 -2.17 8.63 12.23
C ASN A 113 -3.40 7.88 12.76
N LEU A 114 -4.58 8.50 12.81
CA LEU A 114 -5.83 7.87 13.25
C LEU A 114 -6.15 6.60 12.46
N ASN A 115 -5.80 6.56 11.17
CA ASN A 115 -6.09 5.43 10.29
C ASN A 115 -4.86 4.56 9.97
N SER A 116 -3.70 4.79 10.62
CA SER A 116 -2.45 4.06 10.31
C SER A 116 -2.48 2.56 10.60
N ASN A 117 -3.42 2.10 11.44
CA ASN A 117 -3.61 0.67 11.72
C ASN A 117 -4.46 -0.03 10.66
N ASN A 118 -5.19 0.70 9.80
CA ASN A 118 -5.91 0.13 8.67
C ASN A 118 -4.92 -0.18 7.55
N LEU A 119 -4.37 -1.40 7.56
CA LEU A 119 -3.34 -1.81 6.60
C LEU A 119 -3.82 -1.73 5.16
N SER A 120 -5.10 -1.92 4.91
CA SER A 120 -5.65 -1.94 3.57
C SER A 120 -5.86 -0.55 3.00
N LEU A 121 -6.21 0.42 3.85
CA LEU A 121 -6.09 1.83 3.50
C LEU A 121 -4.63 2.19 3.17
N VAL A 122 -3.66 1.71 3.96
CA VAL A 122 -2.26 1.97 3.67
C VAL A 122 -1.84 1.36 2.33
N LYS A 123 -2.27 0.11 2.04
CA LYS A 123 -2.07 -0.52 0.72
C LYS A 123 -2.73 0.28 -0.40
N ALA A 124 -3.91 0.85 -0.18
CA ALA A 124 -4.58 1.71 -1.14
C ALA A 124 -3.80 3.02 -1.37
N VAL A 125 -3.23 3.62 -0.32
CA VAL A 125 -2.35 4.79 -0.46
C VAL A 125 -1.04 4.42 -1.18
N ILE A 126 -0.46 3.25 -0.91
CA ILE A 126 0.69 2.74 -1.67
C ILE A 126 0.31 2.56 -3.15
N CYS A 127 -0.88 2.02 -3.45
CA CYS A 127 -1.42 1.90 -4.80
C CYS A 127 -1.45 3.26 -5.51
N SER A 128 -1.93 4.32 -4.84
CA SER A 128 -1.94 5.68 -5.39
C SER A 128 -0.55 6.23 -5.75
N GLY A 129 0.49 5.73 -5.09
CA GLY A 129 1.88 6.15 -5.31
C GLY A 129 2.61 5.36 -6.38
N LEU A 130 2.29 4.07 -6.51
CA LEU A 130 2.99 3.15 -7.40
C LEU A 130 2.28 2.95 -8.73
N TYR A 131 1.01 3.32 -8.84
CA TYR A 131 0.33 3.43 -10.13
C TYR A 131 1.14 4.33 -11.09
N PRO A 132 1.36 3.97 -12.37
CA PRO A 132 0.70 2.90 -13.15
C PRO A 132 1.40 1.53 -13.15
N ASN A 133 2.38 1.29 -12.26
CA ASN A 133 3.10 0.01 -12.20
C ASN A 133 2.23 -1.09 -11.58
N VAL A 134 1.44 -1.76 -12.42
CA VAL A 134 0.48 -2.78 -12.01
C VAL A 134 0.73 -4.10 -12.74
N ALA A 135 0.59 -5.20 -12.03
CA ALA A 135 0.60 -6.54 -12.59
C ALA A 135 -0.52 -7.42 -12.01
N ILE A 136 -0.99 -8.37 -12.80
CA ILE A 136 -1.92 -9.41 -12.36
C ILE A 136 -1.11 -10.65 -12.00
N MET A 137 -1.23 -11.10 -10.76
CA MET A 137 -0.61 -12.35 -10.30
C MET A 137 -1.47 -13.53 -10.72
N LYS A 138 -0.88 -14.49 -11.41
CA LYS A 138 -1.48 -15.80 -11.67
C LYS A 138 -0.94 -16.82 -10.70
N THR A 139 -1.82 -17.55 -10.05
CA THR A 139 -1.49 -18.58 -9.06
C THR A 139 -1.87 -19.97 -9.54
N ASN A 140 -1.24 -21.00 -8.97
CA ASN A 140 -1.66 -22.38 -9.15
C ASN A 140 -2.87 -22.71 -8.24
N LYS A 141 -3.38 -23.95 -8.32
CA LYS A 141 -4.49 -24.45 -7.47
C LYS A 141 -4.18 -24.39 -5.96
N LEU A 142 -2.90 -24.38 -5.59
CA LEU A 142 -2.44 -24.27 -4.20
C LEU A 142 -2.22 -22.82 -3.77
N GLY A 143 -2.62 -21.84 -4.58
CA GLY A 143 -2.45 -20.41 -4.27
C GLY A 143 -1.00 -19.91 -4.35
N LYS A 144 -0.06 -20.67 -4.92
CA LYS A 144 1.33 -20.24 -5.12
C LYS A 144 1.47 -19.41 -6.40
N PRO A 145 2.23 -18.31 -6.41
CA PRO A 145 2.51 -17.51 -7.60
C PRO A 145 3.19 -18.33 -8.70
N LEU A 146 2.66 -18.27 -9.92
CA LEU A 146 3.24 -18.86 -11.12
C LEU A 146 4.00 -17.81 -11.93
N PHE A 147 3.31 -16.73 -12.28
CA PHE A 147 3.87 -15.58 -12.99
C PHE A 147 3.00 -14.34 -12.76
N LEU A 148 3.57 -13.19 -13.05
CA LEU A 148 2.92 -11.89 -13.06
C LEU A 148 2.76 -11.47 -14.52
N ARG A 149 1.62 -10.85 -14.85
CA ARG A 149 1.36 -10.29 -16.19
C ARG A 149 1.20 -8.77 -16.06
N SER A 150 2.06 -8.01 -16.73
CA SER A 150 1.91 -6.55 -16.81
C SER A 150 0.68 -6.16 -17.65
N VAL A 151 0.32 -4.88 -17.60
CA VAL A 151 -0.68 -4.28 -18.49
C VAL A 151 -0.28 -4.48 -19.97
N LEU A 152 1.02 -4.44 -20.27
CA LEU A 152 1.60 -4.70 -21.61
C LEU A 152 1.75 -6.20 -21.94
N HIS A 153 1.12 -7.09 -21.17
CA HIS A 153 1.14 -8.54 -21.33
C HIS A 153 2.52 -9.23 -21.18
N GLU A 154 3.51 -8.53 -20.65
CA GLU A 154 4.82 -9.12 -20.36
C GLU A 154 4.72 -10.08 -19.16
N ARG A 155 5.39 -11.23 -19.28
CA ARG A 155 5.48 -12.21 -18.19
C ARG A 155 6.67 -11.90 -17.28
N MET A 156 6.39 -11.83 -15.98
CA MET A 156 7.36 -11.52 -14.93
C MET A 156 7.25 -12.54 -13.80
N LYS A 157 8.24 -12.55 -12.90
CA LYS A 157 8.24 -13.31 -11.65
C LYS A 157 8.51 -12.38 -10.48
N PHE A 158 8.11 -12.76 -9.27
CA PHE A 158 8.67 -12.09 -8.09
C PHE A 158 10.14 -12.40 -7.97
N HIS A 159 10.92 -11.40 -7.58
CA HIS A 159 12.31 -11.58 -7.23
C HIS A 159 12.42 -12.47 -5.98
N PRO A 160 13.43 -13.35 -5.84
CA PRO A 160 13.57 -14.23 -4.67
C PRO A 160 13.61 -13.53 -3.31
N LYS A 161 13.99 -12.24 -3.28
CA LYS A 161 13.98 -11.40 -2.06
C LYS A 161 12.59 -10.92 -1.64
N SER A 162 11.61 -10.94 -2.54
CA SER A 162 10.25 -10.53 -2.23
C SER A 162 9.57 -11.60 -1.37
N ILE A 163 8.88 -11.18 -0.31
CA ILE A 163 8.07 -12.11 0.51
C ILE A 163 6.97 -12.77 -0.32
N LEU A 164 6.52 -12.10 -1.39
CA LEU A 164 5.46 -12.59 -2.27
C LEU A 164 5.93 -13.73 -3.16
N CYS A 165 7.23 -13.94 -3.33
CA CYS A 165 7.76 -15.10 -4.05
C CYS A 165 7.39 -16.43 -3.36
N ARG A 166 7.14 -16.40 -2.05
CA ARG A 166 6.81 -17.58 -1.23
C ARG A 166 5.40 -17.56 -0.67
N ALA A 167 4.60 -16.53 -0.96
CA ALA A 167 3.25 -16.40 -0.45
C ALA A 167 2.37 -17.58 -0.90
N VAL A 168 1.53 -18.05 0.02
CA VAL A 168 0.51 -19.08 -0.20
C VAL A 168 -0.80 -18.47 0.26
N ALA A 169 -1.88 -18.64 -0.52
CA ALA A 169 -3.24 -18.20 -0.24
C ALA A 169 -3.69 -16.82 -0.76
N VAL A 170 -3.14 -16.33 -1.88
CA VAL A 170 -3.66 -15.10 -2.50
C VAL A 170 -3.98 -15.37 -3.97
N THR A 171 -5.24 -15.68 -4.28
CA THR A 171 -5.62 -16.10 -5.64
C THR A 171 -5.89 -14.90 -6.55
N ASN A 172 -5.34 -14.97 -7.78
CA ASN A 172 -5.62 -14.03 -8.89
C ASN A 172 -5.59 -12.53 -8.54
N SER A 173 -4.63 -12.10 -7.72
CA SER A 173 -4.65 -10.77 -7.13
C SER A 173 -3.91 -9.72 -7.96
N LEU A 174 -4.28 -8.46 -7.76
CA LEU A 174 -3.60 -7.31 -8.33
C LEU A 174 -2.41 -6.94 -7.47
N VAL A 175 -1.33 -6.53 -8.14
CA VAL A 175 -0.07 -6.19 -7.52
C VAL A 175 0.40 -4.85 -8.03
N VAL A 176 0.75 -3.95 -7.13
CA VAL A 176 1.52 -2.74 -7.46
C VAL A 176 2.98 -2.94 -7.07
N TYR A 177 3.90 -2.39 -7.86
CA TYR A 177 5.33 -2.57 -7.64
C TYR A 177 6.11 -1.27 -7.91
N TYR A 178 7.28 -1.12 -7.31
CA TYR A 178 8.14 0.03 -7.59
C TYR A 178 9.23 -0.34 -8.60
N GLN A 179 10.04 -1.37 -8.32
CA GLN A 179 11.19 -1.69 -9.17
C GLN A 179 11.05 -2.98 -9.98
N ARG A 180 11.39 -2.87 -11.27
CA ARG A 180 11.52 -4.00 -12.20
C ARG A 180 12.97 -4.24 -12.57
N LEU A 181 13.42 -5.49 -12.52
CA LEU A 181 14.80 -5.90 -12.79
C LEU A 181 14.83 -6.93 -13.92
N LYS A 182 15.74 -6.75 -14.87
CA LYS A 182 16.03 -7.75 -15.92
C LYS A 182 17.39 -8.38 -15.63
N SER A 183 17.39 -9.68 -15.36
CA SER A 183 18.60 -10.50 -15.25
C SER A 183 18.40 -11.79 -16.07
N SER A 184 18.36 -12.95 -15.44
CA SER A 184 18.00 -14.24 -16.07
C SER A 184 16.54 -14.29 -16.53
N SER A 185 15.69 -13.48 -15.93
CA SER A 185 14.27 -13.29 -16.27
C SER A 185 13.86 -11.87 -15.91
N LEU A 186 12.62 -11.49 -16.23
CA LEU A 186 12.06 -10.22 -15.80
C LEU A 186 11.44 -10.41 -14.41
N TYR A 187 11.92 -9.63 -13.44
CA TYR A 187 11.53 -9.74 -12.04
C TYR A 187 10.93 -8.45 -11.51
N ILE A 188 9.94 -8.57 -10.63
CA ILE A 188 9.46 -7.50 -9.76
C ILE A 188 10.19 -7.64 -8.42
N HIS A 189 10.93 -6.61 -8.02
CA HIS A 189 11.79 -6.66 -6.84
C HIS A 189 10.99 -6.53 -5.54
N ASP A 190 10.01 -5.64 -5.53
CA ASP A 190 9.20 -5.25 -4.39
C ASP A 190 7.76 -5.02 -4.86
N ALA A 191 6.81 -5.43 -4.03
CA ALA A 191 5.41 -5.43 -4.41
C ALA A 191 4.45 -5.36 -3.23
N THR A 192 3.25 -4.85 -3.49
CA THR A 192 2.11 -4.90 -2.58
C THR A 192 0.93 -5.49 -3.32
N ILE A 193 0.29 -6.50 -2.71
CA ILE A 193 -1.01 -6.98 -3.17
C ILE A 193 -2.08 -5.96 -2.79
N VAL A 194 -2.90 -5.59 -3.75
CA VAL A 194 -3.98 -4.60 -3.60
C VAL A 194 -5.29 -5.17 -4.13
N TYR A 195 -6.40 -4.66 -3.60
CA TYR A 195 -7.73 -4.93 -4.12
C TYR A 195 -8.00 -4.11 -5.41
N PRO A 196 -8.97 -4.51 -6.24
CA PRO A 196 -9.44 -3.76 -7.40
C PRO A 196 -9.87 -2.33 -7.11
N LEU A 197 -10.63 -2.07 -6.03
CA LEU A 197 -11.22 -0.75 -5.79
C LEU A 197 -10.19 0.39 -5.62
N PRO A 198 -9.10 0.25 -4.85
CA PRO A 198 -8.01 1.23 -4.83
C PRO A 198 -7.46 1.54 -6.22
N LEU A 199 -7.26 0.52 -7.06
CA LEU A 199 -6.74 0.69 -8.41
C LEU A 199 -7.75 1.40 -9.32
N VAL A 200 -9.02 1.02 -9.24
CA VAL A 200 -10.12 1.69 -9.95
C VAL A 200 -10.29 3.14 -9.52
N PHE A 201 -10.03 3.45 -8.25
CA PHE A 201 -10.19 4.79 -7.70
C PHE A 201 -9.00 5.72 -8.00
N PHE A 202 -7.77 5.22 -7.96
CA PHE A 202 -6.57 6.02 -8.20
C PHE A 202 -6.04 5.96 -9.63
N GLY A 203 -6.44 4.96 -10.43
CA GLY A 203 -5.98 4.80 -11.80
C GLY A 203 -6.42 5.94 -12.74
N ASP A 204 -5.74 6.14 -13.85
CA ASP A 204 -6.04 7.19 -14.82
C ASP A 204 -7.06 6.73 -15.89
N GLN A 205 -7.52 7.68 -16.72
CA GLN A 205 -8.45 7.44 -17.82
C GLN A 205 -9.67 6.60 -17.41
N PHE A 206 -10.28 6.95 -16.27
CA PHE A 206 -11.48 6.28 -15.78
C PHE A 206 -12.64 6.45 -16.76
N CYS A 207 -13.11 5.33 -17.31
CA CYS A 207 -14.22 5.29 -18.26
C CYS A 207 -15.29 4.32 -17.77
N ARG A 208 -16.56 4.76 -17.77
CA ARG A 208 -17.70 3.86 -17.54
C ARG A 208 -18.04 3.17 -18.86
N ILE A 209 -18.21 1.86 -18.81
CA ILE A 209 -18.51 1.04 -19.97
C ILE A 209 -19.89 0.41 -19.76
N HIS A 210 -20.76 0.64 -20.74
CA HIS A 210 -22.05 -0.01 -20.86
C HIS A 210 -22.13 -0.62 -22.26
N GLU A 211 -21.70 -1.87 -22.37
CA GLU A 211 -21.81 -2.74 -23.55
C GLU A 211 -22.89 -3.80 -23.28
N SER A 212 -23.42 -4.44 -24.33
CA SER A 212 -24.49 -5.44 -24.21
C SER A 212 -24.18 -6.58 -23.21
N ASP A 213 -22.93 -7.01 -23.13
CA ASP A 213 -22.49 -8.13 -22.28
C ASP A 213 -21.58 -7.72 -21.10
N PHE A 214 -21.31 -6.41 -20.97
CA PHE A 214 -20.41 -5.88 -19.94
C PHE A 214 -20.88 -4.52 -19.43
N SER A 215 -21.23 -4.48 -18.15
CA SER A 215 -21.38 -3.24 -17.38
C SER A 215 -20.22 -3.13 -16.39
N GLY A 216 -19.54 -1.99 -16.39
CA GLY A 216 -18.45 -1.76 -15.46
C GLY A 216 -17.64 -0.51 -15.75
N VAL A 217 -16.37 -0.57 -15.36
CA VAL A 217 -15.42 0.53 -15.52
C VAL A 217 -14.14 0.04 -16.18
N SER A 218 -13.47 0.94 -16.88
CA SER A 218 -12.13 0.72 -17.40
C SER A 218 -11.16 1.77 -16.91
N ILE A 219 -9.92 1.33 -16.68
CA ILE A 219 -8.77 2.13 -16.27
C ILE A 219 -7.70 1.99 -17.35
N ASN A 220 -7.10 3.11 -17.76
CA ASN A 220 -6.04 3.16 -18.79
C ASN A 220 -6.41 2.43 -20.09
N GLY A 221 -7.71 2.42 -20.45
CA GLY A 221 -8.29 1.75 -21.62
C GLY A 221 -8.14 0.21 -21.69
N THR A 222 -7.38 -0.39 -20.77
CA THR A 222 -6.91 -1.78 -20.88
C THR A 222 -7.49 -2.65 -19.78
N MET A 223 -7.51 -2.15 -18.55
CA MET A 223 -8.04 -2.90 -17.42
C MET A 223 -9.55 -2.68 -17.33
N ARG A 224 -10.33 -3.76 -17.23
CA ARG A 224 -11.80 -3.71 -17.15
C ARG A 224 -12.27 -4.39 -15.88
N PHE A 225 -13.16 -3.74 -15.13
CA PHE A 225 -13.72 -4.22 -13.87
C PHE A 225 -15.24 -4.18 -13.94
N ARG A 226 -15.89 -5.32 -13.68
CA ARG A 226 -17.34 -5.43 -13.72
C ARG A 226 -17.94 -4.78 -12.48
N CYS A 227 -18.91 -3.90 -12.66
CA CYS A 227 -19.71 -3.35 -11.57
C CYS A 227 -21.06 -2.83 -12.09
N SER A 228 -22.01 -2.62 -11.18
CA SER A 228 -23.29 -2.01 -11.50
C SER A 228 -23.13 -0.55 -11.92
N GLU A 229 -24.09 -0.03 -12.67
CA GLU A 229 -24.11 1.38 -13.08
C GLU A 229 -24.09 2.32 -11.86
N SER A 230 -24.85 1.99 -10.82
CA SER A 230 -24.90 2.76 -9.57
C SER A 230 -23.53 2.85 -8.90
N THR A 231 -22.82 1.72 -8.77
CA THR A 231 -21.45 1.70 -8.20
C THR A 231 -20.49 2.51 -9.05
N SER A 232 -20.52 2.34 -10.38
CA SER A 232 -19.65 3.10 -11.29
C SER A 232 -19.89 4.63 -11.20
N ALA A 233 -21.15 5.04 -10.99
CA ALA A 233 -21.53 6.43 -10.84
C ALA A 233 -21.06 7.02 -9.48
N VAL A 234 -21.14 6.23 -8.41
CA VAL A 234 -20.62 6.62 -7.09
C VAL A 234 -19.10 6.79 -7.14
N ILE A 235 -18.38 5.83 -7.72
CA ILE A 235 -16.92 5.92 -7.91
C ILE A 235 -16.56 7.20 -8.67
N ALA A 236 -17.24 7.47 -9.80
CA ALA A 236 -17.00 8.68 -10.59
C ALA A 236 -17.21 9.96 -9.77
N LYS A 237 -18.31 10.04 -9.01
CA LYS A 237 -18.61 11.19 -8.14
C LYS A 237 -17.53 11.38 -7.07
N LEU A 238 -17.12 10.31 -6.38
CA LEU A 238 -16.10 10.38 -5.34
C LEU A 238 -14.73 10.75 -5.91
N ARG A 239 -14.36 10.27 -7.10
CA ARG A 239 -13.14 10.67 -7.81
C ARG A 239 -13.13 12.17 -8.14
N ASN A 240 -14.26 12.72 -8.58
CA ASN A 240 -14.36 14.16 -8.82
C ASN A 240 -14.25 14.96 -7.52
N ARG A 241 -14.83 14.45 -6.41
CA ARG A 241 -14.74 15.12 -5.10
C ARG A 241 -13.34 15.11 -4.53
N ILE A 242 -12.58 14.01 -4.62
CA ILE A 242 -11.19 14.00 -4.14
C ILE A 242 -10.29 14.93 -4.98
N ASN A 243 -10.50 15.01 -6.29
CA ASN A 243 -9.77 15.95 -7.15
C ASN A 243 -10.06 17.41 -6.75
N SER A 244 -11.33 17.74 -6.51
CA SER A 244 -11.71 19.07 -6.01
C SER A 244 -11.09 19.38 -4.64
N ILE A 245 -11.02 18.41 -3.72
CA ILE A 245 -10.33 18.58 -2.43
C ILE A 245 -8.83 18.81 -2.66
N LEU A 246 -8.19 18.05 -3.54
CA LEU A 246 -6.76 18.19 -3.85
C LEU A 246 -6.45 19.56 -4.46
N GLU A 247 -7.24 20.04 -5.43
CA GLU A 247 -7.12 21.36 -6.04
C GLU A 247 -7.30 22.48 -5.00
N HIS A 248 -8.29 22.34 -4.13
CA HIS A 248 -8.52 23.28 -3.04
C HIS A 248 -7.35 23.30 -2.05
N LYS A 249 -6.84 22.13 -1.62
CA LYS A 249 -5.70 22.03 -0.69
C LYS A 249 -4.38 22.52 -1.29
N ALA A 250 -4.21 22.43 -2.61
CA ALA A 250 -3.04 22.98 -3.29
C ALA A 250 -3.00 24.52 -3.23
N SER A 251 -4.17 25.17 -3.27
CA SER A 251 -4.30 26.64 -3.20
C SER A 251 -4.51 27.17 -1.78
N HIS A 252 -5.11 26.37 -0.90
CA HIS A 252 -5.41 26.70 0.49
C HIS A 252 -4.87 25.59 1.41
N PRO A 253 -3.55 25.52 1.63
CA PRO A 253 -2.96 24.49 2.44
C PRO A 253 -3.43 24.56 3.89
N GLY A 254 -3.88 23.42 4.42
CA GLY A 254 -4.32 23.30 5.80
C GLY A 254 -4.62 21.84 6.14
N PRO A 255 -4.22 21.38 7.35
CA PRO A 255 -4.37 19.98 7.72
C PRO A 255 -5.86 19.59 7.77
N ILE A 256 -6.15 18.32 7.48
CA ILE A 256 -7.49 17.78 7.63
C ILE A 256 -7.67 17.30 9.06
N ASP A 257 -8.57 17.95 9.80
CA ASP A 257 -8.96 17.50 11.13
C ASP A 257 -10.04 16.42 11.04
N TRP A 258 -9.61 15.16 11.14
CA TRP A 258 -10.47 13.97 11.08
C TRP A 258 -11.40 13.82 12.29
N THR A 259 -11.22 14.60 13.36
CA THR A 259 -12.08 14.59 14.54
C THR A 259 -13.37 15.37 14.33
N VAL A 260 -13.37 16.32 13.38
CA VAL A 260 -14.53 17.15 13.04
C VAL A 260 -15.29 16.55 11.86
N SER A 261 -16.61 16.60 11.92
CA SER A 261 -17.49 16.14 10.83
C SER A 261 -17.63 17.20 9.73
N SER A 262 -16.51 17.58 9.12
CA SER A 262 -16.50 18.52 7.99
C SER A 262 -16.92 17.83 6.68
N SER A 263 -17.34 18.61 5.68
CA SER A 263 -17.66 18.03 4.37
C SER A 263 -16.46 17.32 3.73
N GLU A 264 -15.23 17.78 3.95
CA GLU A 264 -14.01 17.12 3.45
C GLU A 264 -13.85 15.75 4.10
N VAL A 265 -14.01 15.68 5.43
CA VAL A 265 -13.87 14.42 6.20
C VAL A 265 -14.95 13.42 5.84
N MET A 266 -16.21 13.85 5.65
CA MET A 266 -17.29 12.95 5.22
C MET A 266 -16.99 12.29 3.87
N VAL A 267 -16.49 13.08 2.91
CA VAL A 267 -16.08 12.56 1.60
C VAL A 267 -14.91 11.58 1.73
N LEU A 268 -13.88 11.93 2.51
CA LEU A 268 -12.72 11.07 2.72
C LEU A 268 -13.07 9.76 3.45
N ARG A 269 -14.03 9.80 4.40
CA ARG A 269 -14.57 8.59 5.05
C ARG A 269 -15.30 7.70 4.05
N ALA A 270 -16.15 8.26 3.21
CA ALA A 270 -16.84 7.49 2.17
C ALA A 270 -15.87 6.87 1.15
N ILE A 271 -14.81 7.60 0.78
CA ILE A 271 -13.76 7.07 -0.08
C ILE A 271 -13.01 5.95 0.63
N MET A 272 -12.60 6.16 1.88
CA MET A 272 -11.91 5.16 2.70
C MET A 272 -12.72 3.87 2.78
N GLU A 273 -14.00 3.96 3.16
CA GLU A 273 -14.91 2.83 3.24
C GLU A 273 -15.01 2.08 1.90
N MET A 274 -15.14 2.80 0.80
CA MET A 274 -15.21 2.20 -0.54
C MET A 274 -13.89 1.52 -0.95
N ILE A 275 -12.73 2.14 -0.74
CA ILE A 275 -11.45 1.55 -1.18
C ILE A 275 -10.96 0.42 -0.26
N THR A 276 -11.56 0.26 0.93
CA THR A 276 -11.27 -0.83 1.87
C THR A 276 -12.45 -1.80 2.05
N SER A 277 -13.48 -1.74 1.19
CA SER A 277 -14.69 -2.56 1.39
C SER A 277 -14.45 -4.06 1.25
N GLU A 278 -13.46 -4.44 0.44
CA GLU A 278 -13.12 -5.84 0.18
C GLU A 278 -12.33 -6.51 1.33
N ASP A 279 -11.91 -5.74 2.34
CA ASP A 279 -11.37 -6.28 3.59
C ASP A 279 -12.46 -6.85 4.52
N MET A 280 -13.72 -6.51 4.27
CA MET A 280 -14.85 -6.90 5.10
C MET A 280 -15.31 -8.34 4.83
N GLU A 281 -14.84 -8.99 3.76
CA GLU A 281 -15.17 -10.39 3.45
C GLU A 281 -14.39 -11.40 4.33
N ASP A 282 -13.38 -10.95 5.09
CA ASP A 282 -12.63 -11.77 6.06
C ASP A 282 -13.07 -11.54 7.53
N LEU A 283 -14.22 -10.90 7.77
CA LEU A 283 -14.89 -10.97 9.08
C LEU A 283 -15.63 -12.31 9.20
N ASP A 284 -14.87 -13.37 9.49
CA ASP A 284 -15.41 -14.61 10.03
C ASP A 284 -15.93 -14.30 11.44
N LEU A 285 -17.18 -13.84 11.50
CA LEU A 285 -17.92 -13.67 12.73
C LEU A 285 -18.18 -15.06 13.29
N SER A 286 -17.44 -15.33 14.35
CA SER A 286 -17.68 -16.27 15.44
C SER A 286 -19.11 -16.29 16.02
N ASP A 287 -20.14 -15.95 15.24
CA ASP A 287 -21.56 -16.17 15.53
C ASP A 287 -21.96 -17.65 15.39
N TYR A 288 -20.96 -18.55 15.37
CA TYR A 288 -21.10 -20.01 15.54
C TYR A 288 -20.31 -20.53 16.76
N GLU A 289 -20.11 -19.71 17.79
CA GLU A 289 -19.80 -20.20 19.13
C GLU A 289 -21.00 -19.94 20.06
N ASP A 290 -21.98 -20.84 19.99
CA ASP A 290 -22.81 -21.29 21.12
C ASP A 290 -23.56 -22.57 20.71
N ASP A 291 -22.93 -23.71 21.00
CA ASP A 291 -23.50 -24.92 21.67
C ASP A 291 -22.39 -25.97 21.92
#